data_AF-A0A0N0A5P4-F1
#
_entry.id   AF-A0A0N0A5P4-F1
#
_cell.length_a   1.000
_cell.length_b   1.000
_cell.length_c   1.000
_cell.angle_alpha   90.00
_cell.angle_beta   90.00
_cell.angle_gamma   90.00
#
_symmetry.space_group_name_H-M   'P 1'
#
loop_
_entity.id
_entity.type
_entity.pdbx_description
1 polymer ?
#
loop_
_entity_poly.entity_id
_entity_poly.type
_entity_poly.pdbx_seq_one_letter_code
_entity_poly.pdbx_strand_id
1 'polypeptide(L)'
;MAKHWSAPLVVNVLLGIPGVVPFWLLWYLAANWPLADAGWTTREPTENDGMAPALVIVVPVVTLYGLIWWLANRPLRRRTALAPHTYWLLSLTAPLLPTAALFLNS
;
A
#
# COMPACT_ATOMS: atom_id res chain seq x y z
N MET A 1 -29.21 -13.17 1.59
CA MET A 1 -27.91 -13.36 0.92
C MET A 1 -26.83 -12.82 1.85
N ALA A 2 -26.00 -13.69 2.42
CA ALA A 2 -24.90 -13.24 3.28
C ALA A 2 -23.95 -12.39 2.42
N LYS A 3 -23.81 -11.11 2.78
CA LYS A 3 -22.96 -10.14 2.10
C LYS A 3 -21.51 -10.66 2.27
N HIS A 4 -20.97 -11.39 1.31
CA HIS A 4 -19.63 -12.02 1.39
C HIS A 4 -18.49 -11.01 1.22
N TRP A 5 -18.48 -9.96 2.07
CA TRP A 5 -17.44 -8.93 2.13
C TRP A 5 -16.33 -9.29 3.12
N SER A 6 -16.58 -10.20 4.05
CA SER A 6 -15.64 -10.60 5.08
C SER A 6 -14.37 -11.22 4.50
N ALA A 7 -14.47 -12.12 3.53
CA ALA A 7 -13.29 -12.75 2.92
C ALA A 7 -12.38 -11.72 2.20
N PRO A 8 -12.89 -10.84 1.30
CA PRO A 8 -12.09 -9.74 0.74
C PRO A 8 -11.46 -8.85 1.81
N LEU A 9 -12.20 -8.52 2.87
CA LEU A 9 -11.67 -7.67 3.95
C LEU A 9 -10.51 -8.36 4.67
N VAL A 10 -10.71 -9.58 5.15
CA VAL A 10 -9.68 -10.35 5.88
C VAL A 10 -8.44 -10.53 5.04
N VAL A 11 -8.57 -10.93 3.78
CA VAL A 11 -7.42 -11.10 2.87
C VAL A 11 -6.66 -9.79 2.72
N ASN A 12 -7.34 -8.67 2.50
CA ASN A 12 -6.65 -7.40 2.29
C ASN A 12 -6.05 -6.82 3.58
N VAL A 13 -6.64 -7.05 4.74
CA VAL A 13 -6.02 -6.72 6.04
C VAL A 13 -4.75 -7.55 6.25
N LEU A 14 -4.78 -8.85 5.97
CA LEU A 14 -3.60 -9.72 6.07
C LEU A 14 -2.50 -9.30 5.09
N LEU A 15 -2.86 -8.90 3.86
CA LEU A 15 -1.91 -8.32 2.90
C LEU A 15 -1.35 -6.98 3.37
N GLY A 16 -2.10 -6.23 4.17
CA GLY A 16 -1.62 -4.98 4.77
C GLY A 16 -0.43 -5.18 5.72
N ILE A 17 -0.27 -6.36 6.34
CA ILE A 17 0.85 -6.65 7.26
C ILE A 17 2.20 -6.57 6.52
N PRO A 18 2.45 -7.36 5.45
CA PRO A 18 3.64 -7.16 4.63
C PRO A 18 3.56 -5.85 3.83
N GLY A 19 2.35 -5.32 3.59
CA GLY A 19 2.12 -4.04 2.92
C GLY A 19 2.66 -2.82 3.66
N VAL A 20 2.91 -2.90 4.97
CA VAL A 20 3.54 -1.83 5.75
C VAL A 20 4.83 -1.34 5.07
N VAL A 21 5.70 -2.27 4.65
CA VAL A 21 6.99 -1.95 4.02
C VAL A 21 6.84 -1.15 2.73
N PRO A 22 6.12 -1.61 1.68
CA PRO A 22 5.95 -0.84 0.46
C PRO A 22 5.21 0.49 0.68
N PHE A 23 4.27 0.60 1.64
CA PHE A 23 3.64 1.87 1.94
C PHE A 23 4.60 2.88 2.57
N TRP A 24 5.46 2.44 3.50
CA TRP A 24 6.52 3.28 4.05
C TRP A 24 7.57 3.66 3.01
N LEU A 25 7.93 2.76 2.10
CA LEU A 25 8.85 3.06 0.99
C LEU A 25 8.27 4.12 0.03
N LEU A 26 6.98 4.03 -0.28
CA LEU A 26 6.29 5.05 -1.09
C LEU A 26 6.25 6.40 -0.35
N TRP A 27 5.98 6.39 0.96
CA TRP A 27 6.04 7.60 1.77
C TRP A 27 7.46 8.18 1.81
N TYR A 28 8.48 7.37 2.04
CA TYR A 28 9.90 7.77 2.03
C TYR A 28 10.27 8.46 0.71
N LEU A 29 9.91 7.84 -0.42
CA LEU A 29 10.15 8.40 -1.74
C LEU A 29 9.41 9.73 -1.92
N ALA A 30 8.13 9.81 -1.53
CA ALA A 30 7.36 11.03 -1.67
C ALA A 30 7.93 12.16 -0.79
N ALA A 31 8.18 11.88 0.49
CA ALA A 31 8.64 12.83 1.49
C ALA A 31 10.05 13.37 1.22
N ASN A 32 10.94 12.58 0.61
CA ASN A 32 12.30 13.02 0.32
C ASN A 32 12.45 13.69 -1.05
N TRP A 33 11.54 13.49 -2.01
CA TRP A 33 11.65 14.09 -3.35
C TRP A 33 10.47 15.00 -3.70
N PRO A 34 9.38 14.54 -4.32
CA PRO A 34 8.36 15.43 -4.86
C PRO A 34 7.72 16.34 -3.80
N LEU A 35 7.55 15.86 -2.56
CA LEU A 35 6.99 16.67 -1.49
C LEU A 35 8.02 17.64 -0.88
N ALA A 36 9.29 17.24 -0.81
CA ALA A 36 10.37 18.12 -0.33
C ALA A 36 10.67 19.24 -1.33
N ASP A 37 10.70 18.89 -2.62
CA ASP A 37 10.91 19.85 -3.71
C ASP A 37 9.72 20.84 -3.81
N ALA A 38 8.51 20.41 -3.41
CA ALA A 38 7.33 21.27 -3.28
C ALA A 38 7.27 22.06 -1.95
N GLY A 39 8.23 21.86 -1.04
CA GLY A 39 8.30 22.52 0.27
C GLY A 39 7.29 22.03 1.31
N TRP A 40 6.65 20.87 1.09
CA TRP A 40 5.69 20.29 2.05
C TRP A 40 6.37 19.44 3.13
N THR A 41 7.56 18.92 2.83
CA THR A 41 8.37 18.11 3.75
C THR A 41 9.82 18.58 3.72
N THR A 42 10.62 18.12 4.68
CA THR A 42 12.07 18.34 4.69
C THR A 42 12.75 17.04 4.29
N ARG A 43 13.63 17.09 3.27
CA ARG A 43 14.47 15.94 2.87
C ARG A 43 15.37 15.55 4.05
N GLU A 44 15.54 14.25 4.26
CA GLU A 44 16.40 13.72 5.31
C GLU A 44 17.84 14.25 5.12
N PRO A 45 18.50 14.80 6.16
CA PRO A 45 19.84 15.38 6.03
C PRO A 45 20.91 14.42 5.53
N THR A 46 20.70 13.11 5.72
CA THR A 46 21.62 12.06 5.27
C THR A 46 21.34 11.59 3.84
N GLU A 47 20.25 12.03 3.20
CA GLU A 47 19.92 11.64 1.83
C GLU A 47 20.63 12.56 0.83
N ASN A 48 21.79 12.09 0.33
CA ASN A 48 22.69 12.82 -0.56
C ASN A 48 22.98 12.10 -1.89
N ASP A 49 22.46 10.88 -2.08
CA ASP A 49 22.73 10.06 -3.27
C ASP A 49 21.69 10.23 -4.39
N GLY A 50 20.66 11.05 -4.12
CA GLY A 50 19.57 11.33 -5.05
C GLY A 50 18.58 10.16 -5.18
N MET A 51 17.61 10.29 -6.09
CA MET A 51 16.46 9.37 -6.12
C MET A 51 16.79 7.97 -6.68
N ALA A 52 17.85 7.86 -7.51
CA ALA A 52 18.11 6.65 -8.28
C ALA A 52 18.39 5.41 -7.38
N PRO A 53 19.25 5.47 -6.34
CA PRO A 53 19.45 4.34 -5.43
C PRO A 53 18.17 3.91 -4.71
N ALA A 54 17.35 4.87 -4.27
CA ALA A 54 16.06 4.58 -3.63
C ALA A 54 15.14 3.81 -4.59
N LEU A 55 15.06 4.21 -5.87
CA LEU A 55 14.22 3.54 -6.87
C LEU A 55 14.63 2.09 -7.13
N VAL A 56 15.92 1.75 -7.04
CA VAL A 56 16.40 0.35 -7.17
C VAL A 56 15.77 -0.56 -6.12
N ILE A 57 15.40 -0.03 -4.95
CA ILE A 57 14.74 -0.77 -3.87
C ILE A 57 13.21 -0.63 -3.97
N VAL A 58 12.71 0.59 -4.11
CA VAL A 58 11.27 0.89 -4.09
C VAL A 58 10.55 0.18 -5.23
N VAL A 59 11.07 0.25 -6.46
CA VAL A 59 10.42 -0.31 -7.65
C VAL A 59 10.18 -1.82 -7.52
N PRO A 60 11.18 -2.68 -7.24
CA PRO A 60 10.94 -4.11 -7.14
C PRO A 60 10.03 -4.48 -5.96
N VAL A 61 10.20 -3.86 -4.80
CA VAL A 61 9.38 -4.17 -3.61
C VAL A 61 7.92 -3.81 -3.85
N VAL A 62 7.64 -2.61 -4.35
CA VAL A 62 6.27 -2.15 -4.64
C VAL A 62 5.66 -2.96 -5.78
N THR A 63 6.44 -3.27 -6.83
CA THR A 63 5.96 -4.09 -7.97
C THR A 63 5.58 -5.49 -7.51
N LEU A 64 6.46 -6.16 -6.74
CA LEU A 64 6.19 -7.50 -6.23
C LEU A 64 4.96 -7.51 -5.32
N TYR A 65 4.86 -6.55 -4.41
CA TYR A 65 3.67 -6.42 -3.56
C TYR A 65 2.40 -6.19 -4.39
N GLY A 66 2.44 -5.28 -5.37
CA GLY A 66 1.31 -5.01 -6.26
C GLY A 66 0.88 -6.24 -7.06
N LEU A 67 1.83 -7.05 -7.54
CA LEU A 67 1.55 -8.32 -8.21
C LEU A 67 0.88 -9.33 -7.28
N ILE A 68 1.39 -9.51 -6.07
CA ILE A 68 0.81 -10.41 -5.06
C ILE A 68 -0.62 -9.95 -4.70
N TRP A 69 -0.80 -8.66 -4.44
CA TRP A 69 -2.10 -8.06 -4.14
C TRP A 69 -3.09 -8.25 -5.29
N TRP A 70 -2.66 -8.01 -6.52
CA TRP A 70 -3.49 -8.19 -7.72
C TRP A 70 -3.89 -9.65 -7.91
N LEU A 71 -2.94 -10.58 -7.79
CA LEU A 71 -3.19 -12.02 -7.93
C LEU A 71 -4.12 -12.55 -6.84
N ALA A 72 -4.03 -12.04 -5.61
CA ALA A 72 -4.94 -12.37 -4.53
C ALA A 72 -6.36 -11.84 -4.80
N ASN A 73 -6.50 -10.60 -5.28
CA ASN A 73 -7.80 -9.98 -5.48
C ASN A 73 -8.52 -10.45 -6.77
N ARG A 74 -7.79 -10.79 -7.83
CA ARG A 74 -8.39 -11.23 -9.11
C ARG A 74 -9.41 -12.39 -8.97
N PRO A 75 -9.12 -13.52 -8.28
CA PRO A 75 -10.10 -14.58 -8.06
C PRO A 75 -11.18 -14.20 -7.03
N LEU A 76 -10.83 -13.44 -5.99
CA LEU A 76 -11.78 -13.01 -4.96
C LEU A 76 -12.88 -12.11 -5.53
N ARG A 77 -12.53 -11.22 -6.48
CA ARG A 77 -13.48 -10.41 -7.23
C ARG A 77 -14.56 -11.28 -7.89
N ARG A 78 -14.17 -12.38 -8.54
CA ARG A 78 -15.11 -13.26 -9.26
C ARG A 78 -16.02 -14.05 -8.32
N ARG A 79 -15.67 -14.16 -7.03
CA ARG A 79 -16.37 -14.99 -6.04
C ARG A 79 -17.19 -14.18 -5.03
N THR A 80 -17.23 -12.85 -5.16
CA THR A 80 -18.01 -11.98 -4.27
C THR A 80 -19.25 -11.43 -4.96
N ALA A 81 -20.30 -11.13 -4.17
CA ALA A 81 -21.50 -10.45 -4.63
C ALA A 81 -21.39 -8.90 -4.57
N LEU A 82 -20.23 -8.36 -4.18
CA LEU A 82 -20.01 -6.92 -4.10
C LEU A 82 -19.97 -6.28 -5.49
N ALA A 83 -20.54 -5.07 -5.60
CA ALA A 83 -20.43 -4.27 -6.80
C ALA A 83 -18.95 -4.00 -7.18
N PRO A 84 -18.63 -3.80 -8.47
CA PRO A 84 -17.27 -3.50 -8.94
C PRO A 84 -16.59 -2.35 -8.22
N HIS A 85 -17.25 -1.22 -8.03
CA HIS A 85 -16.64 -0.09 -7.33
C HIS A 85 -16.39 -0.40 -5.84
N THR A 86 -17.37 -0.99 -5.13
CA THR A 86 -17.28 -1.23 -3.68
C THR A 86 -16.15 -2.17 -3.31
N TYR A 87 -15.97 -3.26 -4.04
CA TYR A 87 -14.90 -4.20 -3.71
C TYR A 87 -13.52 -3.65 -4.04
N TRP A 88 -13.34 -2.87 -5.10
CA TRP A 88 -12.01 -2.31 -5.37
C TRP A 88 -11.66 -1.24 -4.34
N LEU A 89 -12.64 -0.42 -3.92
CA LEU A 89 -12.46 0.50 -2.79
C LEU A 89 -12.08 -0.25 -1.51
N LEU A 90 -12.80 -1.33 -1.17
CA LEU A 90 -12.48 -2.16 0.00
C LEU A 90 -11.09 -2.79 -0.11
N SER A 91 -10.74 -3.38 -1.25
CA SER A 91 -9.44 -4.02 -1.46
C SER A 91 -8.27 -3.03 -1.49
N LEU A 92 -8.50 -1.77 -1.86
CA LEU A 92 -7.48 -0.71 -1.83
C LEU A 92 -7.30 -0.12 -0.43
N THR A 93 -8.40 0.02 0.33
CA THR A 93 -8.37 0.70 1.64
C THR A 93 -8.03 -0.25 2.79
N ALA A 94 -8.49 -1.50 2.75
CA ALA A 94 -8.25 -2.48 3.82
C ALA A 94 -6.76 -2.76 4.11
N PRO A 95 -5.84 -2.85 3.13
CA PRO A 95 -4.42 -3.05 3.40
C PRO A 95 -3.76 -1.87 4.12
N LEU A 96 -4.38 -0.69 4.14
CA LEU A 96 -3.85 0.48 4.87
C LEU A 96 -4.06 0.36 6.38
N LEU A 97 -4.93 -0.55 6.84
CA LEU A 97 -5.29 -0.66 8.26
C LEU A 97 -4.09 -0.98 9.18
N PRO A 98 -3.20 -1.94 8.87
CA PRO A 98 -2.02 -2.19 9.69
C PRO A 98 -1.10 -0.97 9.77
N THR A 99 -0.87 -0.26 8.66
CA THR A 99 -0.08 0.97 8.64
C THR A 99 -0.71 2.07 9.48
N ALA A 100 -2.03 2.28 9.35
CA ALA A 100 -2.76 3.25 10.16
C ALA A 100 -2.70 2.92 11.66
N ALA A 101 -2.80 1.64 12.02
CA ALA A 101 -2.66 1.19 13.40
C ALA A 101 -1.27 1.50 13.99
N LEU A 102 -0.20 1.36 13.20
CA LEU A 102 1.15 1.75 13.62
C LEU A 102 1.24 3.26 13.86
N PHE A 103 0.71 4.08 12.96
CA PHE A 103 0.69 5.54 13.13
C PHE A 103 -0.07 5.98 14.38
N LEU A 104 -1.20 5.33 14.70
CA LEU A 104 -2.01 5.68 15.87
C LEU A 104 -1.38 5.24 17.21
N ASN A 105 -0.42 4.33 17.17
CA ASN A 105 0.28 3.81 18.35
C ASN A 105 1.74 4.31 18.45
N SER A 106 2.13 5.27 17.62
CA SER A 106 3.45 5.93 17.64
C SER A 106 3.37 7.25 18.39
#